data_AF-A0A1X7T109-F1
#
_entry.id   AF-A0A1X7T109-F1
#
_cell.length_a   1.000
_cell.length_b   1.000
_cell.length_c   1.000
_cell.angle_alpha   90.00
_cell.angle_beta   90.00
_cell.angle_gamma   90.00
#
_symmetry.space_group_name_H-M   'P 1'
#
loop_
_entity.id
_entity.type
_entity.pdbx_description
1 polymer ?
#
loop_
_entity_poly.entity_id
_entity_poly.type
_entity_poly.pdbx_seq_one_letter_code
_entity_poly.pdbx_strand_id
1 'polypeptide(L)'
;MIELDDLSTNSTVFLLSSTKLHTLNLRRLVILCTPLTNDCIQYLCLLLTNNKTIQELGIKGHSISDRGVTNICQALEHNSTLTSLNFYRNPLITSTSGQALSHLLLNNSSLVELDLTETSLSIESILFILQSLMDNNKIRRLILDKRHKETCINTYPNYHLIQDRVDWWLSEMTKKK
;
A
#
# COMPACT_ATOMS: atom_id res chain seq x y z
N MET A 1 9.98 -11.78 10.93
CA MET A 1 8.91 -10.75 10.90
C MET A 1 9.28 -9.69 11.90
N ILE A 2 9.10 -8.41 11.57
CA ILE A 2 9.29 -7.28 12.47
C ILE A 2 7.99 -6.48 12.43
N GLU A 3 7.50 -6.14 13.62
CA GLU A 3 6.33 -5.30 13.82
C GLU A 3 6.73 -4.13 14.71
N LEU A 4 6.50 -2.93 14.21
CA LEU A 4 6.80 -1.66 14.85
C LEU A 4 5.46 -1.01 15.21
N ASP A 5 5.06 -1.12 16.47
CA ASP A 5 3.77 -0.60 16.95
C ASP A 5 3.99 0.51 17.97
N ASP A 6 3.26 1.61 17.80
CA ASP A 6 3.23 2.79 18.67
C ASP A 6 4.64 3.29 19.06
N LEU A 7 5.58 3.22 18.11
CA LEU A 7 6.95 3.67 18.34
C LEU A 7 7.03 5.19 18.17
N SER A 8 7.88 5.82 18.97
CA SER A 8 8.26 7.19 18.66
C SER A 8 8.89 7.27 17.26
N THR A 9 8.65 8.38 16.56
CA THR A 9 9.26 8.63 15.25
C THR A 9 10.78 8.47 15.29
N ASN A 10 11.45 8.93 16.37
CA ASN A 10 12.90 8.79 16.53
C ASN A 10 13.35 7.32 16.63
N SER A 11 12.60 6.49 17.37
CA SER A 11 12.86 5.05 17.46
C SER A 11 12.72 4.38 16.09
N THR A 12 11.72 4.81 15.32
CA THR A 12 11.48 4.30 13.96
C THR A 12 12.58 4.72 12.99
N VAL A 13 13.04 5.97 13.04
CA VAL A 13 14.20 6.44 12.26
C VAL A 13 15.44 5.62 12.61
N PHE A 14 15.72 5.42 13.90
CA PHE A 14 16.89 4.64 14.34
C PHE A 14 16.86 3.19 13.81
N LEU A 15 15.69 2.55 13.85
CA LEU A 15 15.53 1.19 13.34
C LEU A 15 15.66 1.11 11.82
N LEU A 16 14.99 2.01 11.08
CA LEU A 16 15.02 2.01 9.61
C LEU A 16 16.39 2.40 9.03
N SER A 17 17.11 3.27 9.72
CA SER A 17 18.49 3.65 9.36
C SER A 17 19.53 2.60 9.74
N SER A 18 19.18 1.63 10.60
CA SER A 18 20.10 0.59 11.05
C SER A 18 20.54 -0.29 9.90
N THR A 19 21.83 -0.27 9.55
CA THR A 19 22.43 -1.14 8.51
C THR A 19 22.17 -2.62 8.77
N LYS A 20 22.00 -3.01 10.05
CA LYS A 20 21.63 -4.37 10.42
C LYS A 20 20.27 -4.76 9.87
N LEU A 21 19.29 -3.85 9.83
CA LEU A 21 17.97 -4.13 9.26
C LEU A 21 18.06 -4.45 7.77
N HIS A 22 18.95 -3.76 7.04
CA HIS A 22 19.16 -3.96 5.60
C HIS A 22 19.74 -5.33 5.26
N THR A 23 20.52 -5.93 6.17
CA THR A 23 21.15 -7.25 5.98
C THR A 23 20.33 -8.41 6.53
N LEU A 24 19.22 -8.15 7.22
CA LEU A 24 18.35 -9.21 7.74
C LEU A 24 17.54 -9.87 6.62
N ASN A 25 17.38 -11.19 6.73
CA ASN A 25 16.43 -11.97 5.93
C ASN A 25 15.00 -11.78 6.48
N LEU A 26 14.47 -10.57 6.31
CA LEU A 26 13.17 -10.20 6.80
C LEU A 26 12.11 -10.51 5.76
N ARG A 27 11.17 -11.42 6.06
CA ARG A 27 10.05 -11.71 5.15
C ARG A 27 8.91 -10.67 5.23
N ARG A 28 8.66 -10.13 6.43
CA ARG A 28 7.50 -9.28 6.72
C ARG A 28 7.89 -8.13 7.63
N LEU A 29 7.57 -6.90 7.22
CA LEU A 29 7.72 -5.67 7.98
C LEU A 29 6.35 -5.01 8.15
N VAL A 30 5.95 -4.74 9.39
CA VAL A 30 4.72 -4.00 9.71
C VAL A 30 5.08 -2.79 10.54
N ILE A 31 4.51 -1.64 10.18
CA ILE A 31 4.56 -0.38 10.90
C ILE A 31 3.12 0.02 11.19
N LEU A 32 2.80 0.24 12.47
CA LEU A 32 1.46 0.53 12.94
C LEU A 32 1.49 1.79 13.83
N CYS A 33 0.48 2.65 13.65
CA CYS A 33 0.22 3.81 14.52
C CYS A 33 1.43 4.75 14.72
N THR A 34 2.33 4.82 13.74
CA THR A 34 3.59 5.57 13.85
C THR A 34 3.75 6.54 12.68
N PRO A 35 3.63 7.87 12.89
CA PRO A 35 3.80 8.85 11.83
C PRO A 35 5.20 8.78 11.22
N LEU A 36 5.28 8.37 9.95
CA LEU A 36 6.53 8.29 9.21
C LEU A 36 6.92 9.68 8.67
N THR A 37 8.07 10.18 9.10
CA THR A 37 8.68 11.38 8.54
C THR A 37 9.29 11.08 7.18
N ASN A 38 9.69 12.15 6.47
CA ASN A 38 10.40 12.02 5.19
C ASN A 38 11.67 11.14 5.33
N ASP A 39 12.41 11.27 6.43
CA ASP A 39 13.61 10.48 6.69
C ASP A 39 13.25 8.99 6.85
N CYS A 40 12.21 8.67 7.62
CA CYS A 40 11.71 7.29 7.72
C CYS A 40 11.37 6.71 6.35
N ILE A 41 10.64 7.48 5.53
CA ILE A 41 10.26 7.05 4.17
C ILE A 41 11.51 6.85 3.31
N GLN A 42 12.52 7.72 3.39
CA GLN A 42 13.75 7.57 2.63
C GLN A 42 14.50 6.29 3.02
N TYR A 43 14.66 6.01 4.31
CA TYR A 43 15.30 4.78 4.77
C TYR A 43 14.49 3.53 4.40
N LEU A 44 13.16 3.61 4.46
CA LEU A 44 12.29 2.52 4.02
C LEU A 44 12.42 2.26 2.52
N CYS A 45 12.49 3.31 1.69
CA CYS A 45 12.73 3.17 0.25
C CYS A 45 14.07 2.50 -0.02
N LEU A 46 15.14 2.91 0.68
CA LEU A 46 16.45 2.26 0.57
C LEU A 46 16.39 0.78 0.97
N LEU A 47 15.64 0.45 2.04
CA LEU A 47 15.43 -0.92 2.47
C LEU A 47 14.71 -1.74 1.40
N LEU A 48 13.64 -1.21 0.81
CA LEU A 48 12.88 -1.89 -0.24
C LEU A 48 13.70 -2.06 -1.53
N THR A 49 14.53 -1.10 -1.89
CA THR A 49 15.39 -1.21 -3.09
C THR A 49 16.46 -2.29 -2.90
N ASN A 50 17.09 -2.36 -1.72
CA ASN A 50 18.27 -3.19 -1.49
C ASN A 50 17.95 -4.57 -0.91
N ASN A 51 16.96 -4.67 -0.03
CA ASN A 51 16.60 -5.94 0.60
C ASN A 51 15.73 -6.78 -0.33
N LYS A 52 16.24 -7.96 -0.70
CA LYS A 52 15.57 -8.89 -1.63
C LYS A 52 14.82 -10.02 -0.91
N THR A 53 14.51 -9.84 0.37
CA THR A 53 13.83 -10.87 1.19
C THR A 53 12.46 -10.45 1.69
N ILE A 54 12.18 -9.15 1.76
CA ILE A 54 10.88 -8.63 2.17
C ILE A 54 9.84 -8.95 1.10
N GLN A 55 8.79 -9.66 1.53
CA GLN A 55 7.65 -10.09 0.73
C GLN A 55 6.36 -9.39 1.14
N GLU A 56 6.27 -8.91 2.38
CA GLU A 56 5.08 -8.27 2.93
C GLU A 56 5.46 -6.97 3.66
N LEU A 57 4.82 -5.87 3.26
CA LEU A 57 4.96 -4.55 3.89
C LEU A 57 3.58 -4.05 4.34
N GLY A 58 3.42 -3.81 5.63
CA GLY A 58 2.27 -3.09 6.17
C GLY A 58 2.69 -1.73 6.72
N ILE A 59 2.04 -0.67 6.29
CA ILE A 59 2.16 0.66 6.89
C ILE A 59 0.74 1.11 7.21
N LYS A 60 0.36 1.04 8.49
CA LYS A 60 -1.04 1.07 8.90
C LYS A 60 -1.30 2.15 9.95
N GLY A 61 -2.53 2.64 10.00
CA GLY A 61 -3.01 3.49 11.09
C GLY A 61 -2.32 4.85 11.15
N HIS A 62 -2.69 5.78 10.28
CA HIS A 62 -2.20 7.16 10.25
C HIS A 62 -0.66 7.31 10.15
N SER A 63 -0.01 6.32 9.55
CA SER A 63 1.45 6.25 9.49
C SER A 63 2.02 6.93 8.25
N ILE A 64 1.23 7.13 7.19
CA ILE A 64 1.74 7.63 5.90
C ILE A 64 0.80 8.61 5.19
N SER A 65 1.38 9.55 4.45
CA SER A 65 0.72 10.54 3.60
C SER A 65 0.98 10.26 2.11
N ASP A 66 0.28 10.98 1.22
CA ASP A 66 0.45 10.88 -0.23
C ASP A 66 1.90 10.95 -0.70
N ARG A 67 2.70 11.88 -0.14
CA ARG A 67 4.11 12.01 -0.49
C ARG A 67 4.88 10.72 -0.17
N GLY A 68 4.62 10.14 0.99
CA GLY A 68 5.23 8.87 1.39
C GLY A 68 4.85 7.73 0.45
N VAL A 69 3.56 7.65 0.06
CA VAL A 69 3.08 6.65 -0.90
C VAL A 69 3.79 6.78 -2.24
N THR A 70 3.88 7.99 -2.80
CA THR A 70 4.58 8.23 -4.08
C THR A 70 6.03 7.74 -4.03
N ASN A 71 6.77 8.07 -2.96
CA ASN A 71 8.15 7.61 -2.78
C ASN A 71 8.25 6.08 -2.69
N ILE A 72 7.33 5.44 -1.96
CA ILE A 72 7.29 3.97 -1.85
C ILE A 72 6.97 3.34 -3.21
N CYS A 73 5.99 3.86 -3.96
CA CYS A 73 5.67 3.38 -5.29
C CYS A 73 6.90 3.40 -6.21
N GLN A 74 7.64 4.51 -6.24
CA GLN A 74 8.88 4.64 -7.02
C GLN A 74 9.94 3.61 -6.62
N ALA A 75 10.13 3.38 -5.32
CA ALA A 75 11.07 2.35 -4.85
C ALA A 75 10.63 0.94 -5.26
N LEU A 76 9.33 0.69 -5.28
CA LEU A 76 8.76 -0.63 -5.63
C LEU A 76 8.77 -0.93 -7.13
N GLU A 77 8.87 0.06 -8.01
CA GLU A 77 9.04 -0.18 -9.46
C GLU A 77 10.25 -1.08 -9.78
N HIS A 78 11.31 -1.00 -8.97
CA HIS A 78 12.52 -1.81 -9.11
C HIS A 78 12.62 -2.94 -8.08
N ASN A 79 11.60 -3.11 -7.23
CA ASN A 79 11.52 -4.22 -6.29
C ASN A 79 10.79 -5.40 -6.96
N SER A 80 11.40 -6.58 -6.90
CA SER A 80 10.87 -7.82 -7.48
C SER A 80 10.51 -8.88 -6.44
N THR A 81 10.51 -8.53 -5.16
CA THR A 81 10.35 -9.48 -4.04
C THR A 81 9.12 -9.23 -3.20
N LEU A 82 8.64 -7.97 -3.14
CA LEU A 82 7.44 -7.60 -2.42
C LEU A 82 6.21 -8.11 -3.18
N THR A 83 5.38 -8.84 -2.45
CA THR A 83 4.16 -9.49 -2.97
C THR A 83 2.88 -8.97 -2.32
N SER A 84 2.95 -8.39 -1.11
CA SER A 84 1.82 -7.77 -0.44
C SER A 84 2.20 -6.40 0.12
N LEU A 85 1.38 -5.39 -0.19
CA LEU A 85 1.49 -4.03 0.31
C LEU A 85 0.16 -3.63 0.97
N ASN A 86 0.22 -3.20 2.23
CA ASN A 86 -0.97 -2.88 2.99
C ASN A 86 -0.89 -1.47 3.59
N PHE A 87 -1.80 -0.61 3.15
CA PHE A 87 -1.96 0.77 3.60
C PHE A 87 -3.23 1.00 4.43
N TYR A 88 -3.77 -0.05 5.05
CA TYR A 88 -4.97 0.02 5.88
C TYR A 88 -4.95 1.19 6.88
N ARG A 89 -6.05 1.94 6.95
CA ARG A 89 -6.25 3.04 7.91
C ARG A 89 -5.26 4.19 7.75
N ASN A 90 -4.99 4.60 6.52
CA ASN A 90 -4.24 5.83 6.25
C ASN A 90 -5.11 6.86 5.51
N PRO A 91 -5.87 7.70 6.24
CA PRO A 91 -6.76 8.67 5.62
C PRO A 91 -6.02 9.81 4.91
N LEU A 92 -4.69 9.94 5.09
CA LEU A 92 -3.85 10.90 4.37
C LEU A 92 -3.38 10.39 2.99
N ILE A 93 -3.83 9.20 2.59
CA ILE A 93 -3.75 8.71 1.21
C ILE A 93 -5.00 9.21 0.51
N THR A 94 -4.85 10.21 -0.33
CA THR A 94 -5.93 10.90 -1.06
C THR A 94 -5.81 10.66 -2.56
N SER A 95 -6.62 11.38 -3.35
CA SER A 95 -6.56 11.31 -4.81
C SER A 95 -5.18 11.63 -5.40
N THR A 96 -4.32 12.33 -4.67
CA THR A 96 -2.93 12.62 -5.07
C THR A 96 -2.11 11.35 -5.25
N SER A 97 -2.36 10.30 -4.46
CA SER A 97 -1.69 8.99 -4.60
C SER A 97 -2.21 8.15 -5.76
N GLY A 98 -3.37 8.47 -6.33
CA GLY A 98 -4.05 7.62 -7.30
C GLY A 98 -3.20 7.29 -8.53
N GLN A 99 -2.51 8.28 -9.09
CA GLN A 99 -1.62 8.10 -10.23
C GLN A 99 -0.38 7.27 -9.87
N ALA A 100 0.25 7.51 -8.72
CA ALA A 100 1.42 6.76 -8.29
C ALA A 100 1.09 5.28 -8.02
N LEU A 101 -0.07 5.00 -7.40
CA LEU A 101 -0.56 3.64 -7.18
C LEU A 101 -0.87 2.96 -8.52
N SER A 102 -1.61 3.62 -9.41
CA SER A 102 -1.93 3.11 -10.75
C SER A 102 -0.66 2.80 -11.56
N HIS A 103 0.33 3.69 -11.51
CA HIS A 103 1.62 3.50 -12.17
C HIS A 103 2.42 2.33 -11.59
N LEU A 104 2.47 2.20 -10.26
CA LEU A 104 3.08 1.04 -9.60
C LEU A 104 2.43 -0.27 -10.09
N LEU A 105 1.10 -0.30 -10.14
CA LEU A 105 0.36 -1.49 -10.56
C LEU A 105 0.59 -1.85 -12.02
N LEU A 106 0.89 -0.89 -12.89
CA LEU A 106 1.20 -1.17 -14.31
C LEU A 106 2.63 -1.72 -14.48
N ASN A 107 3.58 -1.21 -13.71
CA ASN A 107 5.01 -1.44 -13.96
C ASN A 107 5.67 -2.46 -13.03
N ASN A 108 5.06 -2.77 -11.88
CA ASN A 108 5.57 -3.79 -10.98
C ASN A 108 5.09 -5.19 -11.38
N SER A 109 6.01 -6.17 -11.34
CA SER A 109 5.73 -7.56 -11.75
C SER A 109 5.68 -8.57 -10.60
N SER A 110 5.96 -8.15 -9.36
CA SER A 110 5.99 -9.01 -8.18
C SER A 110 4.82 -8.82 -7.22
N LEU A 111 4.19 -7.65 -7.20
CA LEU A 111 3.10 -7.31 -6.30
C LEU A 111 1.84 -8.10 -6.69
N VAL A 112 1.29 -8.83 -5.72
CA VAL A 112 0.13 -9.69 -5.88
C VAL A 112 -1.08 -9.13 -5.13
N GLU A 113 -0.85 -8.52 -3.96
CA GLU A 113 -1.88 -7.99 -3.09
C GLU A 113 -1.63 -6.53 -2.74
N LEU A 114 -2.68 -5.71 -2.83
CA LEU A 114 -2.70 -4.32 -2.38
C LEU A 114 -3.95 -4.04 -1.56
N ASP A 115 -3.77 -3.57 -0.33
CA ASP A 115 -4.85 -3.15 0.56
C ASP A 115 -4.85 -1.62 0.74
N LEU A 116 -5.95 -0.99 0.33
CA LEU A 116 -6.19 0.46 0.40
C LEU A 116 -7.43 0.80 1.23
N THR A 117 -7.87 -0.12 2.09
CA THR A 117 -9.05 0.10 2.94
C THR A 117 -8.82 1.19 3.98
N GLU A 118 -9.87 1.93 4.31
CA GLU A 118 -9.83 3.09 5.20
C GLU A 118 -8.81 4.17 4.75
N THR A 119 -8.77 4.43 3.44
CA THR A 119 -8.07 5.58 2.83
C THR A 119 -9.07 6.64 2.35
N SER A 120 -8.55 7.79 1.92
CA SER A 120 -9.35 8.90 1.37
C SER A 120 -9.25 9.00 -0.16
N LEU A 121 -8.98 7.89 -0.84
CA LEU A 121 -8.99 7.84 -2.31
C LEU A 121 -10.37 8.22 -2.85
N SER A 122 -10.37 9.05 -3.89
CA SER A 122 -11.60 9.37 -4.62
C SER A 122 -12.02 8.20 -5.51
N ILE A 123 -13.29 8.20 -5.93
CA ILE A 123 -13.79 7.23 -6.93
C ILE A 123 -12.94 7.29 -8.20
N GLU A 124 -12.58 8.48 -8.68
CA GLU A 124 -11.74 8.65 -9.88
C GLU A 124 -10.38 7.95 -9.72
N SER A 125 -9.71 8.11 -8.58
CA SER A 125 -8.45 7.42 -8.31
C SER A 125 -8.62 5.91 -8.26
N ILE A 126 -9.72 5.42 -7.68
CA ILE A 126 -10.04 3.98 -7.67
C ILE A 126 -10.25 3.48 -9.10
N LEU A 127 -10.95 4.22 -9.96
CA LEU A 127 -11.16 3.84 -11.36
C LEU A 127 -9.83 3.74 -12.13
N PHE A 128 -8.86 4.64 -11.89
CA PHE A 128 -7.51 4.49 -12.47
C PHE A 128 -6.80 3.22 -11.99
N ILE A 129 -6.94 2.89 -10.71
CA ILE A 129 -6.38 1.66 -10.13
C ILE A 129 -7.05 0.41 -10.75
N LEU A 130 -8.37 0.43 -10.93
CA LEU A 130 -9.09 -0.66 -11.61
C LEU A 130 -8.66 -0.82 -13.07
N GLN A 131 -8.42 0.29 -13.77
CA GLN A 131 -7.86 0.24 -15.12
C GLN A 131 -6.48 -0.40 -15.14
N SER A 132 -5.59 -0.09 -14.18
CA SER A 132 -4.30 -0.77 -14.07
C SER A 132 -4.42 -2.28 -13.83
N LEU A 133 -5.47 -2.74 -13.14
CA LEU A 133 -5.71 -4.18 -12.99
C LEU A 133 -6.03 -4.84 -14.33
N MET A 134 -6.78 -4.19 -15.22
CA MET A 134 -7.04 -4.73 -16.57
C MET A 134 -5.76 -4.94 -17.37
N ASP A 135 -4.84 -3.98 -17.25
CA ASP A 135 -3.63 -3.94 -18.08
C ASP A 135 -2.48 -4.76 -17.49
N ASN A 136 -2.49 -5.01 -16.17
CA ASN A 136 -1.53 -5.89 -15.50
C ASN A 136 -2.22 -7.06 -14.80
N ASN A 137 -1.95 -8.27 -15.28
CA ASN A 137 -2.53 -9.48 -14.69
C ASN A 137 -1.84 -9.94 -13.41
N LYS A 138 -0.73 -9.35 -12.94
CA LYS A 138 0.07 -9.78 -11.77
C LYS A 138 -0.63 -9.58 -10.44
N ILE A 139 -1.24 -8.42 -10.23
CA ILE A 139 -2.01 -8.16 -9.00
C ILE A 139 -3.25 -9.03 -9.02
N ARG A 140 -3.36 -9.95 -8.06
CA ARG A 140 -4.50 -10.86 -7.93
C ARG A 140 -5.52 -10.37 -6.93
N ARG A 141 -5.17 -9.43 -6.06
CA ARG A 141 -6.04 -9.03 -4.95
C ARG A 141 -5.87 -7.56 -4.61
N LEU A 142 -6.88 -6.78 -4.96
CA LEU A 142 -7.04 -5.39 -4.55
C LEU A 142 -8.14 -5.33 -3.49
N ILE A 143 -7.84 -4.82 -2.31
CA ILE A 143 -8.79 -4.70 -1.20
C ILE A 143 -9.18 -3.22 -1.05
N LEU A 144 -10.47 -2.94 -1.16
CA LEU A 144 -11.04 -1.60 -1.13
C LEU A 144 -12.21 -1.50 -0.15
N ASP A 145 -12.55 -0.29 0.28
CA ASP A 145 -13.72 -0.06 1.12
C ASP A 145 -15.01 -0.43 0.39
N LYS A 146 -15.87 -1.21 1.05
CA LYS A 146 -17.19 -1.62 0.57
C LYS A 146 -18.09 -0.44 0.19
N ARG A 147 -17.85 0.75 0.76
CA ARG A 147 -18.58 1.99 0.41
C ARG A 147 -18.43 2.38 -1.07
N HIS A 148 -17.35 1.97 -1.74
CA HIS A 148 -17.13 2.27 -3.16
C HIS A 148 -17.65 1.17 -4.10
N LYS A 149 -18.10 0.02 -3.56
CA LYS A 149 -18.45 -1.18 -4.33
C LYS A 149 -19.46 -0.89 -5.43
N GLU A 150 -20.62 -0.35 -5.06
CA GLU A 150 -21.72 -0.11 -5.99
C GLU A 150 -21.32 0.89 -7.07
N THR A 151 -20.72 2.02 -6.68
CA THR A 151 -20.25 3.04 -7.61
C THR A 151 -19.22 2.49 -8.59
N CYS A 152 -18.28 1.64 -8.14
CA CYS A 152 -17.27 1.07 -9.03
C CYS A 152 -17.89 0.06 -10.01
N ILE A 153 -18.80 -0.80 -9.55
CA ILE A 153 -19.51 -1.76 -10.41
C ILE A 153 -20.31 -1.02 -11.50
N ASN A 154 -20.99 0.06 -11.13
CA ASN A 154 -21.85 0.81 -12.05
C ASN A 154 -21.06 1.73 -12.99
N THR A 155 -19.91 2.26 -12.53
CA THR A 155 -19.13 3.26 -13.29
C THR A 155 -18.05 2.64 -14.15
N TYR A 156 -17.48 1.49 -13.76
CA TYR A 156 -16.39 0.85 -14.49
C TYR A 156 -16.94 -0.23 -15.45
N PRO A 157 -17.00 0.02 -16.78
CA PRO A 157 -17.73 -0.86 -17.71
C PRO A 157 -17.21 -2.30 -17.74
N ASN A 158 -15.90 -2.47 -17.52
CA ASN A 158 -15.21 -3.75 -17.60
C ASN A 158 -15.03 -4.42 -16.23
N TYR A 159 -15.78 -4.00 -15.21
CA TYR A 159 -15.62 -4.54 -13.85
C TYR A 159 -15.74 -6.06 -13.78
N HIS A 160 -16.64 -6.66 -14.57
CA HIS A 160 -16.84 -8.10 -14.66
C HIS A 160 -15.58 -8.90 -15.04
N LEU A 161 -14.59 -8.27 -15.70
CA LEU A 161 -13.31 -8.89 -16.09
C LEU A 161 -12.26 -8.90 -14.96
N ILE A 162 -12.45 -8.11 -13.91
CA ILE A 162 -11.54 -7.98 -12.77
C ILE A 162 -12.20 -8.24 -11.42
N GLN A 163 -13.50 -8.56 -11.40
CA GLN A 163 -14.29 -8.70 -10.18
C GLN A 163 -13.76 -9.77 -9.21
N ASP A 164 -13.11 -10.81 -9.72
CA ASP A 164 -12.48 -11.89 -8.94
C ASP A 164 -11.19 -11.43 -8.24
N ARG A 165 -10.66 -10.26 -8.64
CA ARG A 165 -9.44 -9.67 -8.11
C ARG A 165 -9.70 -8.50 -7.18
N VAL A 166 -10.95 -8.15 -6.93
CA VAL A 166 -11.33 -6.99 -6.09
C VAL A 166 -12.17 -7.44 -4.90
N ASP A 167 -11.60 -7.32 -3.71
CA ASP A 167 -12.26 -7.59 -2.44
C ASP A 167 -12.83 -6.30 -1.83
N TRP A 168 -14.08 -6.36 -1.38
CA TRP A 168 -14.77 -5.21 -0.77
C TRP A 168 -14.91 -5.40 0.74
N TRP A 169 -14.10 -4.68 1.51
CA TRP A 169 -14.04 -4.78 2.96
C TRP A 169 -15.03 -3.83 3.65
N LEU A 170 -15.74 -4.32 4.67
CA LEU A 170 -16.60 -3.48 5.52
C LEU A 170 -15.84 -3.14 6.81
N SER A 171 -15.42 -1.88 6.98
CA SER A 171 -14.77 -1.46 8.23
C SER A 171 -15.73 -1.54 9.42
N GLU A 172 -15.21 -2.01 10.56
CA GLU A 172 -16.00 -2.18 11.79
C GLU A 172 -16.53 -0.86 12.35
N MET A 173 -15.98 0.29 11.95
CA MET A 173 -16.43 1.61 12.39
C MET A 173 -17.83 2.00 11.90
N THR A 174 -18.39 1.28 10.91
CA THR A 174 -19.78 1.49 10.46
C THR A 174 -20.82 0.83 11.38
N LYS A 175 -20.42 0.10 12.44
CA LYS A 175 -21.31 -0.48 13.45
C LYS A 175 -21.64 0.48 14.62
N LYS A 176 -21.76 1.79 14.40
CA LYS A 176 -22.40 2.67 15.37
C LYS A 176 -23.88 2.84 14.99
N LYS A 177 -24.73 2.16 15.76
CA LYS A 177 -26.18 2.35 15.82
C LYS A 177 -26.53 3.78 16.20
#